data_AF-A0A0C3Q972-F1
#
_entry.id   AF-A0A0C3Q972-F1
#
_cell.length_a   1.000
_cell.length_b   1.000
_cell.length_c   1.000
_cell.angle_alpha   90.00
_cell.angle_beta   90.00
_cell.angle_gamma   90.00
#
_symmetry.space_group_name_H-M   'P 1'
#
loop_
_entity.id
_entity.type
_entity.pdbx_description
1 polymer ?
#
loop_
_entity_poly.entity_id
_entity_poly.type
_entity_poly.pdbx_seq_one_letter_code
_entity_poly.pdbx_strand_id
1 'polypeptide(L)'
;MEELEVKKIRIKGSETNLERVLASIGSRRPNLPSGTITNTDWPFESLKELVVEDLTVNIGRLITLVGIRQPYLRSTSKTWLERISLINCQFTGMSVGQAINKFAKLGVVLVGSGCEPAPRPKKGQDKK
;
A
#
# COMPACT_ATOMS: atom_id res chain seq x y z
N MET A 1 4.19 -21.85 20.75
CA MET A 1 4.17 -20.38 20.65
C MET A 1 4.11 -20.10 19.16
N GLU A 2 2.91 -19.98 18.60
CA GLU A 2 2.72 -19.83 17.15
C GLU A 2 3.03 -18.37 16.77
N GLU A 3 4.18 -18.17 16.12
CA GLU A 3 4.51 -16.92 15.44
C GLU A 3 3.46 -16.68 14.35
N LEU A 4 2.57 -15.71 14.58
CA LEU A 4 1.65 -15.20 13.57
C LEU A 4 2.48 -14.48 12.50
N GLU A 5 3.07 -15.23 11.58
CA GLU A 5 3.65 -14.71 10.34
C GLU A 5 2.52 -14.14 9.47
N VAL A 6 2.07 -12.92 9.76
CA VAL A 6 1.07 -12.24 8.93
C VAL A 6 1.74 -11.79 7.63
N LYS A 7 1.79 -12.72 6.67
CA LYS A 7 2.34 -12.51 5.33
C LYS A 7 1.44 -11.64 4.44
N LYS A 8 0.17 -11.43 4.83
CA LYS A 8 -0.85 -10.77 4.01
C LYS A 8 -1.76 -9.85 4.83
N ILE A 9 -1.93 -8.60 4.40
CA ILE A 9 -2.91 -7.66 4.96
C ILE A 9 -4.00 -7.42 3.93
N ARG A 10 -5.27 -7.38 4.39
CA ARG A 10 -6.44 -7.04 3.57
C ARG A 10 -7.15 -5.84 4.19
N ILE A 11 -7.34 -4.78 3.41
CA ILE A 11 -8.01 -3.55 3.82
C ILE A 11 -9.26 -3.40 2.96
N LYS A 12 -10.42 -3.25 3.61
CA LYS A 12 -11.71 -3.07 2.95
C LYS A 12 -12.43 -1.83 3.48
N GLY A 13 -12.88 -0.96 2.59
CA GLY A 13 -13.94 0.04 2.83
C GLY A 13 -13.69 1.17 3.84
N SER A 14 -12.50 1.28 4.45
CA SER A 14 -12.13 2.40 5.33
C SER A 14 -10.85 3.11 4.86
N GLU A 15 -10.99 4.35 4.38
CA GLU A 15 -9.87 5.21 3.98
C GLU A 15 -8.95 5.52 5.18
N THR A 16 -9.51 5.68 6.37
CA THR A 16 -8.73 5.89 7.61
C THR A 16 -7.81 4.70 7.91
N ASN A 17 -8.26 3.48 7.64
CA ASN A 17 -7.43 2.28 7.84
C ASN A 17 -6.34 2.18 6.78
N LEU A 18 -6.65 2.52 5.53
CA LEU A 18 -5.64 2.61 4.47
C LEU A 18 -4.56 3.64 4.85
N GLU A 19 -4.96 4.83 5.27
CA GLU A 19 -4.03 5.89 5.69
C GLU A 19 -3.14 5.49 6.87
N ARG A 20 -3.70 4.78 7.86
CA ARG A 20 -2.91 4.22 8.98
C ARG A 20 -1.89 3.20 8.50
N VAL A 21 -2.29 2.27 7.64
CA VAL A 21 -1.35 1.27 7.09
C VAL A 21 -0.27 1.94 6.24
N LEU A 22 -0.64 2.90 5.39
CA LEU A 22 0.30 3.68 4.59
C LEU A 22 1.29 4.46 5.47
N ALA A 23 0.81 5.08 6.56
CA ALA A 23 1.65 5.77 7.53
C ALA A 23 2.65 4.80 8.20
N SER A 24 2.21 3.59 8.55
CA SER A 24 3.10 2.55 9.10
C SER A 24 4.15 2.08 8.09
N ILE A 25 3.79 1.94 6.80
CA ILE A 25 4.74 1.60 5.73
C ILE A 25 5.81 2.69 5.58
N GLY A 26 5.40 3.95 5.60
CA GLY A 26 6.32 5.09 5.47
C GLY A 26 7.13 5.42 6.72
N SER A 27 6.81 4.81 7.86
CA SER A 27 7.47 5.12 9.12
C SER A 27 8.94 4.72 9.08
N ARG A 28 9.81 5.64 9.52
CA ARG A 28 11.24 5.38 9.71
C ARG A 28 11.52 4.54 10.96
N ARG A 29 10.53 4.33 11.84
CA ARG A 29 10.70 3.58 13.08
C ARG A 29 10.56 2.06 12.84
N PRO A 30 11.51 1.23 13.33
CA PRO A 30 11.52 -0.22 13.10
C PRO A 30 10.56 -1.02 13.99
N ASN A 31 9.99 -0.44 15.04
CA ASN A 31 9.27 -1.21 16.05
C ASN A 31 7.77 -1.04 15.88
N LEU A 32 7.10 -2.10 15.45
CA LEU A 32 5.68 -2.27 15.69
C LEU A 32 5.44 -3.81 15.91
N PRO A 33 4.46 -4.26 16.72
CA PRO A 33 4.23 -5.64 17.17
C PRO A 33 3.32 -6.57 16.31
N SER A 34 3.26 -7.85 16.70
CA SER A 34 2.61 -8.96 15.97
C SER A 34 1.25 -9.33 16.60
N GLY A 35 0.14 -9.27 15.84
CA GLY A 35 -1.17 -9.86 16.17
C GLY A 35 -2.40 -9.25 15.45
N THR A 36 -3.43 -10.07 15.17
CA THR A 36 -4.68 -9.76 14.42
C THR A 36 -5.28 -8.35 14.58
N ILE A 37 -5.87 -7.82 13.49
CA ILE A 37 -6.34 -6.43 13.25
C ILE A 37 -7.29 -5.89 14.36
N THR A 38 -6.68 -5.56 15.48
CA THR A 38 -7.19 -4.74 16.60
C THR A 38 -6.05 -3.90 17.18
N ASN A 39 -4.80 -4.29 16.96
CA ASN A 39 -3.62 -3.54 17.34
C ASN A 39 -3.12 -2.66 16.17
N THR A 40 -3.09 -1.34 16.37
CA THR A 40 -2.53 -0.31 15.46
C THR A 40 -1.01 -0.32 15.36
N ASP A 41 -0.42 -1.38 15.85
CA ASP A 41 0.97 -1.52 16.20
C ASP A 41 1.47 -2.73 15.39
N TRP A 42 1.70 -2.61 14.06
CA TRP A 42 2.20 -3.70 13.17
C TRP A 42 3.50 -3.38 12.37
N PRO A 43 4.54 -4.25 12.33
CA PRO A 43 5.76 -3.97 11.59
C PRO A 43 5.62 -4.42 10.14
N PHE A 44 5.85 -3.48 9.22
CA PHE A 44 5.95 -3.73 7.79
C PHE A 44 7.03 -4.78 7.42
N GLU A 45 7.94 -5.07 8.34
CA GLU A 45 9.07 -6.00 8.18
C GLU A 45 8.67 -7.48 8.08
N SER A 46 7.37 -7.80 8.23
CA SER A 46 6.81 -9.15 8.06
C SER A 46 5.82 -9.23 6.89
N LEU A 47 5.52 -8.11 6.23
CA LEU A 47 4.46 -8.02 5.22
C LEU A 47 4.97 -8.41 3.84
N LYS A 48 4.40 -9.48 3.25
CA LYS A 48 4.67 -9.87 1.84
C LYS A 48 3.61 -9.39 0.87
N GLU A 49 2.35 -9.34 1.28
CA GLU A 49 1.22 -8.98 0.42
C GLU A 49 0.31 -7.93 1.07
N LEU A 50 0.01 -6.86 0.32
CA LEU A 50 -1.00 -5.85 0.68
C LEU A 50 -2.18 -5.94 -0.28
N VAL A 51 -3.37 -6.22 0.23
CA VAL A 51 -4.63 -6.22 -0.52
C VAL A 51 -5.47 -5.03 -0.10
N VAL A 52 -5.91 -4.23 -1.06
CA VAL A 52 -6.79 -3.08 -0.86
C VAL A 52 -8.04 -3.29 -1.69
N GLU A 53 -9.21 -3.09 -1.07
CA GLU A 53 -10.50 -3.37 -1.69
C GLU A 53 -11.48 -2.23 -1.48
N ASP A 54 -12.24 -1.91 -2.53
CA ASP A 54 -13.34 -0.95 -2.52
C ASP A 54 -12.92 0.44 -1.99
N LEU A 55 -11.71 0.89 -2.35
CA LEU A 55 -11.11 2.12 -1.84
C LEU A 55 -10.45 2.97 -2.92
N THR A 56 -10.33 4.26 -2.65
CA THR A 56 -9.53 5.17 -3.46
C THR A 56 -8.07 5.13 -3.00
N VAL A 57 -7.16 4.80 -3.91
CA VAL A 57 -5.73 4.62 -3.64
C VAL A 57 -4.92 5.66 -4.42
N ASN A 58 -4.15 6.49 -3.70
CA ASN A 58 -3.14 7.31 -4.32
C ASN A 58 -1.89 6.49 -4.59
N ILE A 59 -1.71 6.09 -5.84
CA ILE A 59 -0.64 5.18 -6.25
C ILE A 59 0.74 5.85 -6.15
N GLY A 60 0.83 7.14 -6.46
CA GLY A 60 2.08 7.89 -6.33
C GLY A 60 2.59 7.93 -4.89
N ARG A 61 1.67 8.11 -3.93
CA ARG A 61 2.00 8.06 -2.50
C ARG A 61 2.42 6.66 -2.07
N LEU A 62 1.67 5.62 -2.46
CA LEU A 62 2.00 4.24 -2.13
C LEU A 62 3.40 3.84 -2.63
N ILE A 63 3.74 4.19 -3.88
CA ILE A 63 5.09 3.96 -4.44
C ILE A 63 6.17 4.66 -3.62
N THR A 64 5.92 5.89 -3.22
CA THR A 64 6.89 6.68 -2.43
C THR A 64 7.17 6.01 -1.08
N LEU A 65 6.12 5.59 -0.38
CA LEU A 65 6.23 4.96 0.93
C LEU A 65 6.97 3.62 0.84
N VAL A 66 6.59 2.79 -0.13
CA VAL A 66 7.28 1.52 -0.39
C VAL A 66 8.74 1.79 -0.78
N GLY A 67 9.01 2.74 -1.67
CA GLY A 67 10.34 3.08 -2.13
C GLY A 67 11.29 3.57 -1.03
N ILE A 68 10.76 4.23 0.02
CA ILE A 68 11.54 4.61 1.19
C ILE A 68 11.92 3.38 2.02
N ARG A 69 10.98 2.46 2.24
CA ARG A 69 11.13 1.40 3.25
C ARG A 69 11.77 0.13 2.71
N GLN A 70 11.53 -0.20 1.44
CA GLN A 70 11.99 -1.46 0.87
C GLN A 70 13.53 -1.61 0.79
N PRO A 71 14.30 -0.59 0.38
CA PRO A 71 15.77 -0.69 0.34
C PRO A 71 16.34 -0.99 1.72
N TYR A 72 15.79 -0.37 2.77
CA TYR A 72 16.16 -0.64 4.16
C TYR A 72 15.90 -2.11 4.52
N LEU A 73 14.68 -2.62 4.28
CA LEU A 73 14.34 -4.01 4.61
C LEU A 73 15.27 -5.01 3.91
N ARG A 74 15.55 -4.79 2.61
CA ARG A 74 16.49 -5.59 1.84
C ARG A 74 17.91 -5.54 2.41
N SER A 75 18.40 -4.35 2.76
CA SER A 75 19.74 -4.19 3.34
C SER A 75 19.90 -4.86 4.70
N THR A 76 18.80 -5.02 5.43
CA THR A 76 18.75 -5.68 6.74
C THR A 76 18.31 -7.14 6.68
N SER A 77 18.19 -7.73 5.49
CA SER A 77 17.72 -9.11 5.26
C SER A 77 16.37 -9.43 5.93
N LYS A 78 15.51 -8.43 6.12
CA LYS A 78 14.16 -8.58 6.69
C LYS A 78 13.16 -8.90 5.59
N THR A 79 12.01 -9.46 5.93
CA THR A 79 10.94 -9.68 4.96
C THR A 79 10.48 -8.33 4.38
N TRP A 80 10.19 -8.29 3.09
CA TRP A 80 9.73 -7.11 2.38
C TRP A 80 8.46 -7.38 1.60
N LEU A 81 7.77 -6.30 1.24
CA LEU A 81 6.57 -6.36 0.42
C LEU A 81 6.92 -6.87 -0.99
N GLU A 82 6.28 -7.95 -1.40
CA GLU A 82 6.46 -8.60 -2.70
C GLU A 82 5.27 -8.34 -3.62
N ARG A 83 4.06 -8.14 -3.06
CA ARG A 83 2.82 -8.03 -3.85
C ARG A 83 1.87 -6.96 -3.30
N ILE A 84 1.25 -6.22 -4.20
CA ILE A 84 0.11 -5.33 -3.92
C ILE A 84 -1.04 -5.74 -4.83
N SER A 85 -2.19 -6.03 -4.24
CA SER A 85 -3.41 -6.41 -4.94
C SER A 85 -4.47 -5.33 -4.72
N LEU A 86 -4.94 -4.71 -5.79
CA LEU A 86 -6.00 -3.70 -5.76
C LEU A 86 -7.26 -4.33 -6.37
N ILE A 87 -8.36 -4.38 -5.61
CA ILE A 87 -9.62 -4.99 -6.04
C ILE A 87 -10.72 -3.93 -5.96
N ASN A 88 -11.43 -3.69 -7.06
CA ASN A 88 -12.49 -2.69 -7.13
C ASN A 88 -12.07 -1.30 -6.59
N CYS A 89 -10.79 -0.96 -6.77
CA CYS A 89 -10.24 0.30 -6.26
C CYS A 89 -10.33 1.40 -7.31
N GLN A 90 -10.46 2.63 -6.84
CA GLN A 90 -10.23 3.81 -7.65
C GLN A 90 -8.78 4.28 -7.48
N PHE A 91 -8.08 4.69 -8.53
CA PHE A 91 -6.70 5.19 -8.39
C PHE A 91 -6.53 6.64 -8.83
N THR A 92 -5.67 7.32 -8.09
CA THR A 92 -5.27 8.72 -8.33
C THR A 92 -3.75 8.87 -8.37
N GLY A 93 -3.29 10.01 -8.89
CA GLY A 93 -1.89 10.43 -8.88
C GLY A 93 -1.02 9.83 -9.98
N MET A 94 -1.42 8.71 -10.60
CA MET A 94 -0.63 8.01 -11.62
C MET A 94 -1.48 6.99 -12.41
N SER A 95 -1.10 6.69 -13.65
CA SER A 95 -1.69 5.59 -14.43
C SER A 95 -1.17 4.21 -13.99
N VAL A 96 -1.99 3.17 -14.17
CA VAL A 96 -1.65 1.80 -13.76
C VAL A 96 -0.39 1.28 -14.45
N GLY A 97 -0.21 1.54 -15.76
CA GLY A 97 1.00 1.11 -16.47
C GLY A 97 2.29 1.73 -15.93
N GLN A 98 2.24 3.02 -15.57
CA GLN A 98 3.38 3.68 -14.89
C GLN A 98 3.61 3.09 -13.50
N ALA A 99 2.54 2.79 -12.78
CA ALA A 99 2.61 2.21 -11.45
C ALA A 99 3.26 0.82 -11.45
N ILE A 100 2.82 -0.07 -12.35
CA ILE A 100 3.39 -1.41 -12.53
C ILE A 100 4.89 -1.31 -12.74
N ASN A 101 5.34 -0.45 -13.66
CA ASN A 101 6.77 -0.26 -13.94
C ASN A 101 7.55 0.26 -12.72
N LYS A 102 6.98 1.19 -11.95
CA LYS A 102 7.65 1.72 -10.75
C LYS A 102 7.72 0.70 -9.61
N PHE A 103 6.65 -0.05 -9.37
CA PHE A 103 6.66 -1.13 -8.38
C PHE A 103 7.59 -2.27 -8.79
N ALA A 104 7.66 -2.62 -10.07
CA ALA A 104 8.59 -3.64 -10.57
C ALA A 104 10.06 -3.27 -10.33
N LYS A 105 10.43 -1.98 -10.41
CA LYS A 105 11.78 -1.50 -10.03
C LYS A 105 12.07 -1.66 -8.54
N LEU A 106 11.02 -1.64 -7.72
CA LEU A 106 11.08 -2.00 -6.31
C LEU A 106 10.88 -3.51 -6.13
N GLY A 107 10.85 -4.35 -7.17
CA GLY A 107 10.56 -5.79 -7.02
C GLY A 107 9.25 -6.09 -6.28
N VAL A 108 8.25 -5.23 -6.44
CA VAL A 108 6.86 -5.44 -6.01
C VAL A 108 6.00 -5.71 -7.23
N VAL A 109 5.16 -6.73 -7.16
CA VAL A 109 4.16 -7.03 -8.17
C VAL A 109 2.88 -6.29 -7.85
N LEU A 110 2.45 -5.39 -8.74
CA LEU A 110 1.14 -4.74 -8.65
C LEU A 110 0.12 -5.52 -9.49
N VAL A 111 -0.98 -5.96 -8.86
CA VAL A 111 -2.12 -6.61 -9.53
C VAL A 111 -3.35 -5.76 -9.30
N GLY A 112 -4.10 -5.48 -10.38
CA GLY A 112 -5.38 -4.78 -10.32
C GLY A 112 -6.51 -5.66 -10.85
N SER A 113 -7.67 -5.64 -10.21
CA SER A 113 -8.89 -6.31 -10.68
C SER A 113 -10.09 -5.39 -10.45
N GLY A 114 -10.95 -5.19 -11.45
CA GLY A 114 -12.12 -4.30 -11.36
C GLY A 114 -11.76 -2.83 -11.06
N CYS A 115 -10.56 -2.44 -11.41
CA CYS A 115 -9.88 -1.25 -10.93
C CYS A 115 -10.03 -0.12 -11.96
N GLU A 116 -10.46 1.08 -11.53
CA GLU A 116 -10.71 2.21 -12.43
C GLU A 116 -9.99 3.51 -12.01
N PRO A 117 -9.57 4.38 -12.94
CA PRO A 117 -9.04 5.69 -12.58
C PRO A 117 -10.15 6.53 -11.93
N ALA A 118 -9.85 7.16 -10.79
CA ALA A 118 -10.81 8.01 -10.12
C ALA A 118 -11.24 9.17 -11.05
N PRO A 119 -12.51 9.60 -11.01
CA PRO A 119 -12.98 10.71 -11.83
C PRO A 119 -12.13 11.96 -11.54
N ARG A 120 -11.58 12.57 -12.61
CA ARG A 120 -10.81 13.81 -12.46
C ARG A 120 -11.75 14.87 -11.86
N PRO A 121 -11.33 15.62 -10.82
CA PRO A 121 -12.10 16.76 -10.37
C PRO A 121 -12.26 17.71 -11.58
N LYS A 122 -13.50 18.02 -11.94
CA LYS A 122 -13.80 18.99 -13.00
C LYS A 122 -13.16 20.31 -12.59
N LYS A 123 -12.04 20.69 -13.24
CA LYS A 123 -11.48 22.03 -13.11
C LYS A 123 -12.59 23.00 -13.49
N GLY A 124 -12.89 23.93 -12.57
CA GLY A 124 -13.59 25.18 -12.79
C GLY A 124 -14.61 25.18 -13.91
N GLN A 125 -15.86 24.85 -13.57
CA GLN A 125 -16.96 25.50 -14.27
C GLN A 125 -16.94 26.95 -13.80
N ASP A 126 -16.45 27.80 -14.70
CA ASP A 126 -16.55 29.24 -14.74
C ASP A 126 -17.71 29.77 -13.87
N LYS A 127 -17.39 30.53 -12.83
CA LYS A 127 -18.37 31.36 -12.12
C LYS A 127 -17.82 32.77 -11.99
N LYS A 128 -18.00 33.48 -13.11
CA LYS A 128 -18.66 34.79 -13.26
C LYS A 128 -18.11 35.98 -12.49
#